data_AF-A0A5Q0SHV9-F1
#
_entry.id   AF-A0A5Q0SHV9-F1
#
_cell.length_a   1.000
_cell.length_b   1.000
_cell.length_c   1.000
_cell.angle_alpha   90.00
_cell.angle_beta   90.00
_cell.angle_gamma   90.00
#
_symmetry.space_group_name_H-M   'P 1'
#
loop_
_entity.id
_entity.type
_entity.pdbx_description
1 polymer ?
#
loop_
_entity_poly.entity_id
_entity_poly.type
_entity_poly.pdbx_seq_one_letter_code
_entity_poly.pdbx_strand_id
1 'polypeptide(L)'
;MRKFGAGMVTMGVYDIISDIIHYSFAGEPLWFFEDIITYGLTADIAILATRGNLFLSKKQWLNAIEGGILGFSWSVVHPFFTFGFIAPLVFGFIPNPTRVYFLFETYAVGLTIIGIIASLLANRVIKLIV
;
A
#
# COMPACT_ATOMS: atom_id res chain seq x y z
N MET A 1 9.31 13.36 -0.27
CA MET A 1 8.73 14.26 0.76
C MET A 1 8.01 13.39 1.79
N ARG A 2 8.17 13.60 3.10
CA ARG A 2 7.50 12.81 4.16
C ARG A 2 6.47 13.67 4.91
N LYS A 3 5.48 14.13 4.17
CA LYS A 3 4.38 14.95 4.68
C LYS A 3 3.10 14.15 4.53
N PHE A 4 2.13 14.39 5.41
CA PHE A 4 0.80 13.83 5.25
C PHE A 4 0.20 14.24 3.90
N GLY A 5 -0.43 13.29 3.21
CA GLY A 5 -0.93 13.42 1.83
C GLY A 5 0.09 13.01 0.76
N ALA A 6 1.37 12.81 1.11
CA ALA A 6 2.37 12.40 0.12
C ALA A 6 2.14 10.95 -0.34
N GLY A 7 1.71 10.06 0.56
CA GLY A 7 1.36 8.68 0.21
C GLY A 7 0.17 8.63 -0.75
N MET A 8 -0.91 9.31 -0.40
CA MET A 8 -2.12 9.41 -1.23
C MET A 8 -1.86 10.00 -2.61
N VAL A 9 -1.11 11.11 -2.69
CA VAL A 9 -0.75 11.73 -3.98
C VAL A 9 0.15 10.80 -4.80
N THR A 10 1.10 10.12 -4.17
CA THR A 10 1.99 9.18 -4.88
C THR A 10 1.21 8.02 -5.47
N MET A 11 0.26 7.43 -4.73
CA MET A 11 -0.58 6.35 -5.26
C MET A 11 -1.48 6.85 -6.38
N GLY A 12 -2.15 8.00 -6.22
CA GLY A 12 -2.98 8.53 -7.31
C GLY A 12 -2.20 8.79 -8.59
N VAL A 13 -0.98 9.32 -8.49
CA VAL A 13 -0.10 9.49 -9.67
C VAL A 13 0.31 8.14 -10.25
N TYR A 14 0.69 7.17 -9.40
CA TYR A 14 1.06 5.82 -9.82
C TYR A 14 -0.09 5.14 -10.57
N ASP A 15 -1.30 5.18 -10.04
CA ASP A 15 -2.47 4.52 -10.63
C ASP A 15 -2.85 5.15 -11.96
N ILE A 16 -2.88 6.48 -12.06
CA ILE A 16 -3.15 7.17 -13.34
C ILE A 16 -2.12 6.76 -14.41
N ILE A 17 -0.84 6.80 -14.07
CA ILE A 17 0.23 6.45 -15.02
C ILE A 17 0.16 4.97 -15.39
N SER A 18 -0.06 4.10 -14.41
CA SER A 18 -0.18 2.66 -14.62
C SER A 18 -1.37 2.33 -15.52
N ASP A 19 -2.51 2.97 -15.29
CA ASP A 19 -3.74 2.79 -16.07
C ASP A 19 -3.57 3.29 -17.51
N ILE A 20 -2.92 4.44 -17.73
CA ILE A 20 -2.57 4.93 -19.07
C ILE A 20 -1.71 3.91 -19.83
N ILE A 21 -0.67 3.39 -19.18
CA ILE A 21 0.33 2.53 -19.84
C ILE A 21 -0.20 1.12 -20.10
N HIS A 22 -0.92 0.52 -19.14
CA HIS A 22 -1.29 -0.89 -19.21
C HIS A 22 -2.72 -1.12 -19.69
N TYR A 23 -3.62 -0.18 -19.42
CA TYR A 23 -5.05 -0.42 -19.57
C TYR A 23 -5.77 0.65 -20.39
N SER A 24 -5.10 1.73 -20.83
CA SER A 24 -5.71 2.82 -21.62
C SER A 24 -7.00 3.38 -21.00
N PHE A 25 -7.04 3.54 -19.67
CA PHE A 25 -8.22 3.92 -18.89
C PHE A 25 -9.38 2.91 -18.85
N ALA A 26 -9.17 1.69 -19.34
CA ALA A 26 -10.14 0.61 -19.27
C ALA A 26 -9.97 -0.28 -18.03
N GLY A 27 -8.98 -0.01 -17.15
CA GLY A 27 -8.61 -0.87 -16.03
C GLY A 27 -9.76 -1.07 -15.05
N GLU A 28 -10.16 0.01 -14.38
CA GLU A 28 -11.45 0.23 -13.70
C GLU A 28 -11.28 1.46 -12.78
N PRO A 29 -11.98 2.59 -13.01
CA PRO A 29 -11.80 3.84 -12.24
C PRO A 29 -12.07 3.72 -10.73
N LEU A 30 -12.66 2.61 -10.30
CA LEU A 30 -12.97 2.32 -8.91
C LEU A 30 -11.71 2.03 -8.08
N TRP A 31 -10.74 1.30 -8.64
CA TRP A 31 -9.49 0.95 -7.96
C TRP A 31 -8.65 2.17 -7.66
N PHE A 32 -8.71 3.19 -8.54
CA PHE A 32 -8.02 4.47 -8.32
C PHE A 32 -8.39 5.10 -6.97
N PHE A 33 -9.68 5.17 -6.64
CA PHE A 33 -10.09 5.74 -5.36
C PHE A 33 -9.76 4.82 -4.20
N GLU A 34 -9.95 3.51 -4.38
CA GLU A 34 -9.59 2.53 -3.36
C GLU A 34 -8.12 2.65 -2.99
N ASP A 35 -7.21 2.59 -3.96
CA ASP A 35 -5.78 2.52 -3.74
C ASP A 35 -5.24 3.79 -3.08
N ILE A 36 -5.81 4.94 -3.42
CA ILE A 36 -5.52 6.22 -2.75
C ILE A 36 -5.96 6.19 -1.29
N ILE A 37 -7.22 5.82 -1.01
CA ILE A 37 -7.78 5.89 0.35
C ILE A 37 -7.36 4.72 1.25
N THR A 38 -6.75 3.69 0.68
CA THR A 38 -6.26 2.52 1.41
C THR A 38 -4.74 2.51 1.45
N TYR A 39 -4.05 2.15 0.37
CA TYR A 39 -2.58 2.08 0.32
C TYR A 39 -1.92 3.44 0.55
N GLY A 40 -2.42 4.48 -0.13
CA GLY A 40 -1.91 5.83 0.00
C GLY A 40 -2.10 6.40 1.41
N LEU A 41 -3.31 6.27 1.95
CA LEU A 41 -3.64 6.74 3.30
C LEU A 41 -2.87 5.98 4.39
N THR A 42 -2.71 4.67 4.27
CA THR A 42 -1.93 3.88 5.25
C THR A 42 -0.45 4.26 5.25
N ALA A 43 0.13 4.60 4.10
CA ALA A 43 1.47 5.18 4.02
C ALA A 43 1.54 6.54 4.74
N ASP A 44 0.53 7.39 4.56
CA ASP A 44 0.44 8.69 5.24
C ASP A 44 0.25 8.55 6.76
N ILE A 45 -0.52 7.55 7.22
CA ILE A 45 -0.62 7.20 8.64
C ILE A 45 0.75 6.76 9.17
N ALA A 46 1.51 5.96 8.44
CA ALA A 46 2.86 5.56 8.84
C ALA A 46 3.82 6.76 8.90
N ILE A 47 3.70 7.71 7.97
CA ILE A 47 4.43 8.99 8.00
C ILE A 47 4.07 9.79 9.27
N LEU A 48 2.78 9.89 9.62
CA LEU A 48 2.35 10.58 10.83
C LEU A 48 2.84 9.88 12.10
N ALA A 49 2.70 8.56 12.18
CA ALA A 49 3.13 7.75 13.33
C ALA A 49 4.63 7.88 13.58
N THR A 50 5.44 7.97 12.52
CA THR A 50 6.88 8.20 12.58
C THR A 50 7.28 9.68 12.65
N ARG A 51 6.30 10.59 12.72
CA ARG A 51 6.51 12.06 12.75
C ARG A 51 7.37 12.56 11.58
N GLY A 52 7.16 12.00 10.40
CA GLY A 52 7.94 12.33 9.21
C GLY A 52 9.32 11.69 9.13
N ASN A 53 9.64 10.72 10.00
CA ASN A 53 10.94 10.02 10.00
C ASN A 53 10.90 8.60 9.41
N LEU A 54 9.82 8.25 8.70
CA LEU A 54 9.66 6.93 8.08
C LEU A 54 10.90 6.53 7.27
N PHE A 55 11.47 5.37 7.61
CA PHE A 55 12.66 4.77 6.99
C PHE A 55 13.97 5.57 7.13
N LEU A 56 14.09 6.49 8.10
CA LEU A 56 15.31 7.29 8.32
C LEU A 56 16.29 6.71 9.34
N SER A 57 15.94 5.61 10.00
CA SER A 57 16.78 5.09 11.07
C SER A 57 18.16 4.70 10.56
N LYS A 58 19.20 5.02 11.36
CA LYS A 58 20.56 4.52 11.13
C LYS A 58 20.65 3.01 11.34
N LYS A 59 19.79 2.45 12.19
CA LYS A 59 19.69 1.01 12.45
C LYS A 59 18.79 0.40 11.37
N GLN A 60 19.39 -0.33 10.44
CA GLN A 60 18.66 -0.91 9.29
C GLN A 60 17.48 -1.80 9.70
N TRP A 61 17.61 -2.55 10.79
CA TRP A 61 16.54 -3.41 11.30
C TRP A 61 15.28 -2.62 11.70
N LEU A 62 15.40 -1.36 12.14
CA LEU A 62 14.23 -0.52 12.44
C LEU A 62 13.47 -0.17 11.16
N ASN A 63 14.19 0.18 10.08
CA ASN A 63 13.55 0.45 8.80
C ASN A 63 12.89 -0.82 8.24
N ALA A 64 13.53 -1.98 8.40
CA ALA A 64 12.95 -3.27 8.04
C ALA A 64 11.63 -3.53 8.79
N ILE A 65 11.59 -3.28 10.10
CA ILE A 65 10.36 -3.41 10.90
C ILE A 65 9.29 -2.43 10.43
N GLU A 66 9.62 -1.15 10.25
CA GLU A 66 8.67 -0.14 9.75
C GLU A 66 8.10 -0.55 8.39
N GLY A 67 8.95 -1.06 7.49
CA GLY A 67 8.56 -1.55 6.17
C GLY A 67 7.69 -2.80 6.24
N GLY A 68 8.05 -3.74 7.11
CA GLY A 68 7.28 -4.97 7.32
C GLY A 68 5.89 -4.67 7.90
N ILE A 69 5.79 -3.76 8.87
CA ILE A 69 4.50 -3.34 9.45
C ILE A 69 3.64 -2.63 8.39
N LEU A 70 4.22 -1.74 7.59
CA LEU A 70 3.49 -1.06 6.51
C LEU A 70 3.07 -2.04 5.41
N GLY A 71 3.93 -2.97 5.01
CA GLY A 71 3.60 -4.01 4.05
C GLY A 71 2.51 -4.96 4.58
N PHE A 72 2.59 -5.34 5.85
CA PHE A 72 1.55 -6.13 6.50
C PHE A 72 0.21 -5.39 6.54
N SER A 73 0.18 -4.10 6.88
CA SER A 73 -1.08 -3.35 6.92
C SER A 73 -1.76 -3.26 5.55
N TRP A 74 -0.96 -3.18 4.48
CA TRP A 74 -1.45 -3.26 3.10
C TRP A 74 -2.10 -4.60 2.72
N SER A 75 -1.79 -5.69 3.42
CA SER A 75 -2.46 -6.98 3.19
C SER A 75 -3.95 -7.00 3.52
N VAL A 76 -4.45 -6.00 4.26
CA VAL A 76 -5.87 -5.89 4.60
C VAL A 76 -6.68 -5.34 3.42
N VAL A 77 -6.04 -4.57 2.54
CA VAL A 77 -6.71 -3.76 1.51
C VAL A 77 -7.49 -4.63 0.53
N HIS A 78 -6.83 -5.40 -0.36
CA HIS A 78 -7.60 -6.21 -1.31
C HIS A 78 -8.50 -7.27 -0.66
N PRO A 79 -8.05 -8.07 0.32
CA PRO A 79 -8.91 -9.12 0.88
C PRO A 79 -10.20 -8.58 1.50
N PHE A 80 -10.12 -7.51 2.30
CA PHE A 80 -11.27 -7.01 3.07
C PHE A 80 -11.94 -5.79 2.42
N PHE A 81 -11.19 -4.79 1.96
CA PHE A 81 -11.77 -3.60 1.31
C PHE A 81 -12.26 -3.92 -0.10
N THR A 82 -11.44 -4.53 -0.95
CA THR A 82 -11.89 -4.91 -2.30
C THR A 82 -12.94 -6.02 -2.23
N PHE A 83 -12.55 -7.24 -1.83
CA PHE A 83 -13.39 -8.42 -2.01
C PHE A 83 -14.45 -8.57 -0.93
N GLY A 84 -14.19 -8.03 0.26
CA GLY A 84 -15.12 -8.06 1.38
C GLY A 84 -16.17 -6.95 1.37
N PHE A 85 -15.87 -5.80 0.75
CA PHE A 85 -16.73 -4.60 0.84
C PHE A 85 -17.10 -3.98 -0.52
N ILE A 86 -16.12 -3.52 -1.30
CA ILE A 86 -16.36 -2.78 -2.54
C ILE A 86 -16.97 -3.66 -3.64
N ALA A 87 -16.38 -4.83 -3.90
CA ALA A 87 -16.83 -5.71 -4.97
C ALA A 87 -18.27 -6.25 -4.77
N PRO A 88 -18.69 -6.61 -3.55
CA PRO A 88 -20.10 -6.91 -3.27
C PRO A 88 -21.05 -5.75 -3.58
N LEU A 89 -20.66 -4.52 -3.23
CA LEU A 89 -21.47 -3.32 -3.45
C LEU A 89 -21.60 -2.96 -4.93
N VAL A 90 -20.49 -3.02 -5.68
CA VAL A 90 -20.42 -2.51 -7.06
C VAL A 90 -20.74 -3.58 -8.09
N PHE A 91 -20.25 -4.81 -7.90
CA PHE A 91 -20.40 -5.90 -8.87
C PHE A 91 -21.45 -6.94 -8.49
N GLY A 92 -22.13 -6.77 -7.35
CA GLY A 92 -23.11 -7.74 -6.84
C GLY A 92 -22.48 -9.07 -6.42
N PHE A 93 -21.18 -9.08 -6.12
CA PHE A 93 -20.45 -10.27 -5.74
C PHE A 93 -20.89 -10.77 -4.36
N ILE A 94 -21.10 -12.08 -4.19
CA ILE A 94 -21.37 -12.65 -2.86
C ILE A 94 -20.03 -12.85 -2.14
N PRO A 95 -19.79 -12.21 -0.97
CA PRO A 95 -18.54 -12.37 -0.24
C PRO A 95 -18.33 -13.85 0.12
N ASN A 96 -17.16 -14.38 -0.22
CA ASN A 96 -16.74 -15.71 0.20
C ASN A 96 -15.67 -15.58 1.29
N PRO A 97 -15.99 -15.89 2.56
CA PRO A 97 -15.04 -15.75 3.66
C PRO A 97 -13.76 -16.58 3.46
N THR A 98 -13.87 -17.79 2.91
CA THR A 98 -12.71 -18.65 2.63
C THR A 98 -11.76 -18.00 1.64
N ARG A 99 -12.29 -17.36 0.59
CA ARG A 99 -11.46 -16.60 -0.37
C ARG A 99 -10.78 -15.41 0.30
N VAL A 100 -11.52 -14.66 1.11
CA VAL A 100 -10.99 -13.49 1.82
C VAL A 100 -9.83 -13.89 2.74
N TYR A 101 -10.00 -14.92 3.57
CA TYR A 101 -8.93 -15.37 4.47
C TYR A 101 -7.72 -15.92 3.73
N PHE A 102 -7.94 -16.71 2.66
CA PHE A 102 -6.83 -17.21 1.84
C PHE A 102 -6.02 -16.06 1.18
N LEU A 103 -6.71 -15.06 0.65
CA LEU A 103 -6.04 -13.87 0.09
C LEU A 103 -5.32 -13.09 1.19
N PHE A 104 -5.92 -12.92 2.36
CA PHE A 104 -5.25 -12.24 3.46
C PHE A 104 -3.96 -12.94 3.89
N GLU A 105 -3.97 -14.26 4.07
CA GLU A 105 -2.77 -15.01 4.48
C GLU A 105 -1.65 -14.90 3.44
N THR A 106 -1.98 -15.07 2.16
CA THR A 106 -1.00 -15.00 1.07
C THR A 106 -0.43 -13.58 0.89
N TYR A 107 -1.29 -12.55 0.96
CA TYR A 107 -0.87 -11.15 0.89
C TYR A 107 -0.08 -10.73 2.12
N ALA A 108 -0.46 -11.18 3.32
CA ALA A 108 0.24 -10.84 4.55
C ALA A 108 1.70 -11.26 4.48
N VAL A 109 1.99 -12.49 4.06
CA VAL A 109 3.37 -12.97 3.90
C VAL A 109 4.08 -12.20 2.80
N GLY A 110 3.49 -12.11 1.60
CA GLY A 110 4.12 -11.48 0.44
C GLY A 110 4.43 -10.00 0.65
N LEU A 111 3.44 -9.22 1.09
CA LEU A 111 3.59 -7.78 1.28
C LEU A 111 4.47 -7.42 2.47
N THR A 112 4.50 -8.23 3.54
CA THR A 112 5.45 -8.00 4.64
C THR A 112 6.89 -8.13 4.14
N ILE A 113 7.20 -9.16 3.35
CA ILE A 113 8.55 -9.37 2.79
C ILE A 113 8.90 -8.24 1.83
N ILE A 114 7.98 -7.89 0.91
CA ILE A 114 8.18 -6.79 -0.04
C ILE A 114 8.37 -5.47 0.72
N GLY A 115 7.59 -5.21 1.76
CA GLY A 115 7.68 -4.03 2.60
C GLY A 115 9.04 -3.89 3.29
N ILE A 116 9.59 -4.99 3.83
CA ILE A 116 10.95 -5.02 4.39
C ILE A 116 11.99 -4.65 3.33
N ILE A 117 11.91 -5.25 2.14
CA ILE A 117 12.87 -4.98 1.06
C ILE A 117 12.76 -3.52 0.61
N ALA A 118 11.53 -3.06 0.38
CA ALA A 118 11.23 -1.72 -0.09
C ALA A 118 11.71 -0.65 0.90
N SER A 119 11.56 -0.84 2.21
CA SER A 119 12.02 0.13 3.21
C SER A 119 13.54 0.23 3.30
N LEU A 120 14.25 -0.89 3.15
CA LEU A 120 15.71 -0.90 3.08
C LEU A 120 16.23 -0.20 1.82
N LEU A 121 15.57 -0.41 0.69
CA LEU A 121 15.87 0.29 -0.56
C LEU A 121 15.54 1.79 -0.44
N ALA A 122 14.39 2.14 0.11
CA ALA A 122 14.01 3.52 0.37
C ALA A 122 15.07 4.22 1.21
N ASN A 123 15.52 3.62 2.32
CA ASN A 123 16.57 4.20 3.16
C ASN A 123 17.87 4.49 2.38
N ARG A 124 18.23 3.65 1.42
CA ARG A 124 19.39 3.89 0.55
C ARG A 124 19.16 5.08 -0.39
N VAL A 125 18.03 5.10 -1.08
CA VAL A 125 17.66 6.19 -2.00
C VAL A 125 17.62 7.53 -1.26
N ILE A 126 17.03 7.55 -0.07
CA ILE A 126 16.93 8.73 0.79
C ILE A 126 18.31 9.33 1.11
N LYS A 127 19.31 8.48 1.38
CA LYS A 127 20.68 8.93 1.70
C LYS A 127 21.45 9.47 0.50
N LEU A 128 20.98 9.25 -0.72
CA LEU A 128 21.60 9.75 -1.95
C LEU A 128 21.02 11.09 -2.39
N ILE A 129 19.79 11.38 -1.99
CA ILE A 129 19.06 12.59 -2.40
C ILE A 129 19.24 13.72 -1.37
N VAL A 130 19.65 13.38 -0.14
CA VAL A 130 19.96 14.32 0.96
C VAL A 130 21.47 14.49 1.07
#